data_AF-A0AA96WD79-F1
#
_entry.id   AF-A0AA96WD79-F1
#
_cell.length_a   1.000
_cell.length_b   1.000
_cell.length_c   1.000
_cell.angle_alpha   90.00
_cell.angle_beta   90.00
_cell.angle_gamma   90.00
#
_symmetry.space_group_name_H-M   'P 1'
#
loop_
_entity.id
_entity.type
_entity.pdbx_description
1 polymer ?
#
loop_
_entity_poly.entity_id
_entity_poly.type
_entity_poly.pdbx_seq_one_letter_code
_entity_poly.pdbx_strand_id
1 'polypeptide(L)'
;MPSTNGYYQFVNVRNGWCAYVKGASPADGAKVTQWPSTGGSNQDWQILAVRAAGTLSEGGVVRPSSVASRCRVAGTNGYPPTR
;
A
#
# COMPACT_ATOMS: atom_id res chain seq x y z
N MET A 1 6.31 7.79 -14.39
CA MET A 1 7.71 7.97 -13.94
C MET A 1 7.67 8.11 -12.42
N PRO A 2 8.59 7.51 -11.66
CA PRO A 2 8.43 7.34 -10.21
C PRO A 2 8.41 8.71 -9.51
N SER A 3 7.51 8.90 -8.54
CA SER A 3 7.56 10.04 -7.64
C SER A 3 8.66 9.77 -6.61
N THR A 4 9.80 10.38 -6.89
CA THR A 4 11.06 10.68 -6.17
C THR A 4 11.45 10.00 -4.84
N ASN A 5 10.58 9.34 -4.05
CA ASN A 5 10.89 8.85 -2.70
C ASN A 5 10.45 7.40 -2.43
N GLY A 6 10.56 6.48 -3.39
CA GLY A 6 10.14 5.07 -3.21
C GLY A 6 8.64 4.83 -3.32
N TYR A 7 7.93 5.80 -3.92
CA TYR A 7 6.54 5.69 -4.31
C TYR A 7 6.41 5.36 -5.79
N TYR A 8 5.35 4.62 -6.11
CA TYR A 8 5.04 4.14 -7.44
C TYR A 8 3.62 4.54 -7.84
N GLN A 9 3.44 4.77 -9.13
CA GLN A 9 2.12 4.96 -9.73
C GLN A 9 1.73 3.71 -10.50
N PHE A 10 0.57 3.14 -10.20
CA PHE A 10 0.02 2.02 -10.95
C PHE A 10 -0.82 2.54 -12.11
N VAL A 11 -0.20 2.58 -13.29
CA VAL A 11 -0.80 3.13 -14.50
C VAL A 11 -1.45 2.01 -15.31
N ASN A 12 -2.73 2.16 -15.63
CA ASN A 12 -3.43 1.30 -16.57
C ASN A 12 -2.89 1.54 -17.99
N VAL A 13 -2.31 0.51 -18.59
CA VAL A 13 -1.68 0.57 -19.92
C VAL A 13 -2.65 0.94 -21.05
N ARG A 14 -3.97 0.73 -20.87
CA ARG A 14 -4.99 1.02 -21.89
C ARG A 14 -5.25 2.53 -22.06
N ASN A 15 -5.27 3.28 -20.96
CA ASN A 15 -5.74 4.67 -20.95
C ASN A 15 -4.82 5.64 -20.18
N GLY A 16 -3.74 5.15 -19.58
CA GLY A 16 -2.79 5.98 -18.84
C GLY A 16 -3.31 6.46 -17.47
N TRP A 17 -4.42 5.92 -16.96
CA TRP A 17 -4.99 6.32 -15.67
C TRP A 17 -4.34 5.60 -14.50
N CYS A 18 -4.25 6.28 -13.35
CA CYS A 18 -3.64 5.74 -12.15
C CYS A 18 -4.66 5.11 -11.19
N ALA A 19 -4.21 4.12 -10.41
CA ALA A 19 -4.90 3.70 -9.20
C ALA A 19 -4.93 4.87 -8.19
N TYR A 20 -6.12 5.17 -7.67
CA TYR A 20 -6.43 6.40 -6.94
C TYR A 20 -7.36 6.12 -5.75
N VAL A 21 -7.05 6.67 -4.58
CA VAL A 21 -7.98 6.66 -3.43
C VAL A 21 -9.04 7.74 -3.62
N LYS A 22 -10.32 7.33 -3.69
CA LYS A 22 -11.44 8.24 -3.98
C LYS A 22 -11.51 9.40 -3.01
N GLY A 23 -11.39 10.62 -3.54
CA GLY A 23 -11.46 11.86 -2.76
C GLY A 23 -10.28 12.06 -1.80
N ALA A 24 -9.18 11.33 -1.95
CA ALA A 24 -8.09 11.28 -0.97
C ALA A 24 -8.56 10.91 0.45
N SER A 25 -9.65 10.12 0.56
CA SER A 25 -10.27 9.83 1.85
C SER A 25 -9.35 8.98 2.75
N PRO A 26 -9.08 9.41 4.00
CA PRO A 26 -8.36 8.61 4.98
C PRO A 26 -9.27 7.62 5.72
N ALA A 27 -10.58 7.64 5.46
CA ALA A 27 -11.53 6.81 6.17
C ALA A 27 -11.41 5.33 5.77
N ASP A 28 -11.64 4.43 6.73
CA ASP A 28 -11.73 3.01 6.47
C ASP A 28 -12.80 2.70 5.40
N GLY A 29 -12.45 1.80 4.48
CA GLY A 29 -13.31 1.47 3.35
C GLY A 29 -13.29 2.50 2.21
N ALA A 30 -12.37 3.48 2.24
CA ALA A 30 -12.11 4.34 1.09
C ALA A 30 -11.91 3.51 -0.19
N LYS A 31 -12.66 3.84 -1.25
CA LYS A 31 -12.61 3.10 -2.50
C LYS A 31 -11.32 3.42 -3.26
N VAL A 32 -10.64 2.40 -3.74
CA VAL A 32 -9.58 2.54 -4.73
C VAL A 32 -10.19 2.38 -6.12
N THR A 33 -10.07 3.39 -6.96
CA THR A 33 -10.61 3.42 -8.33
C THR A 33 -9.52 3.85 -9.32
N GLN A 34 -9.78 3.76 -10.63
CA GLN A 34 -8.93 4.41 -11.62
C GLN A 34 -9.36 5.86 -11.84
N TRP A 35 -8.39 6.76 -12.02
CA TRP A 35 -8.62 8.17 -12.32
C TRP A 35 -7.51 8.70 -13.23
N PRO A 36 -7.77 9.71 -14.10
CA PRO A 36 -6.71 10.41 -14.82
C PRO A 36 -5.55 10.77 -13.89
N SER A 37 -4.34 10.53 -14.37
CA SER A 37 -3.11 10.78 -13.61
C SER A 37 -2.94 12.28 -13.40
N THR A 38 -3.08 12.74 -12.16
CA THR A 38 -2.96 14.15 -11.76
C THR A 38 -1.68 14.43 -10.99
N GLY A 39 -0.92 13.39 -10.60
CA GLY A 39 0.27 13.53 -9.75
C GLY A 39 -0.04 13.82 -8.28
N GLY A 40 -1.29 13.60 -7.86
CA GLY A 40 -1.68 13.72 -6.45
C GLY A 40 -1.13 12.55 -5.63
N SER A 41 -0.82 12.79 -4.35
CA SER A 41 -0.27 11.76 -3.44
C SER A 41 -1.23 10.58 -3.21
N ASN A 42 -2.53 10.78 -3.44
CA ASN A 42 -3.53 9.72 -3.45
C ASN A 42 -3.50 8.82 -4.69
N GLN A 43 -2.54 9.04 -5.60
CA GLN A 43 -2.20 8.16 -6.73
C GLN A 43 -0.82 7.51 -6.57
N ASP A 44 -0.13 7.82 -5.47
CA ASP A 44 1.22 7.35 -5.17
C ASP A 44 1.17 6.27 -4.10
N TRP A 45 1.83 5.15 -4.37
CA TRP A 45 1.75 3.94 -3.56
C TRP A 45 3.14 3.49 -3.14
N GLN A 46 3.30 3.23 -1.85
CA GLN A 46 4.49 2.57 -1.34
C GLN A 46 4.27 1.07 -1.32
N ILE A 47 5.20 0.32 -1.91
CA ILE A 47 5.17 -1.15 -1.89
C ILE A 47 6.08 -1.62 -0.77
N LEU A 48 5.49 -2.16 0.28
CA LEU A 48 6.22 -2.72 1.42
C LEU A 48 6.26 -4.24 1.32
N ALA A 49 7.46 -4.81 1.33
CA ALA A 49 7.63 -6.25 1.44
C ALA A 49 7.20 -6.70 2.84
N VAL A 50 6.06 -7.38 2.92
CA VAL A 50 5.66 -8.06 4.16
C VAL A 50 6.43 -9.37 4.21
N ARG A 51 7.44 -9.43 5.08
CA ARG A 51 8.01 -10.72 5.45
C ARG A 51 6.95 -11.44 6.28
N ALA A 52 6.52 -12.61 5.86
CA ALA A 52 5.81 -13.50 6.78
C ALA A 52 6.74 -13.71 7.97
N ALA A 53 6.31 -13.35 9.18
CA ALA A 53 6.97 -13.76 10.40
C ALA A 53 6.77 -15.28 10.53
N GLY A 54 7.61 -16.03 9.82
CA GLY A 54 7.58 -17.47 9.72
C GLY A 54 8.94 -17.89 9.17
N THR A 55 9.82 -18.25 10.08
CA THR A 55 11.14 -18.82 9.84
C THR A 55 11.08 -19.88 8.75
N LEU A 56 11.54 -19.55 7.55
CA LEU A 56 12.01 -20.58 6.62
C LEU A 56 13.38 -21.03 7.13
N SER A 57 13.41 -22.05 7.99
CA SER A 57 14.62 -22.86 8.13
C SER A 57 14.54 -23.97 7.09
N GLU A 58 15.50 -23.94 6.19
CA GLU A 58 15.81 -24.97 5.20
C GLU A 58 15.65 -26.37 5.83
N GLY A 59 14.66 -27.14 5.34
CA GLY A 59 14.46 -28.55 5.71
C GLY A 59 13.41 -28.89 6.78
N GLY A 60 12.57 -27.98 7.27
CA GLY A 60 11.59 -28.27 8.33
C GLY A 60 10.13 -28.11 7.93
N VAL A 61 9.36 -29.21 7.95
CA VAL A 61 7.89 -29.22 7.81
C VAL A 61 7.23 -28.23 8.78
N VAL A 62 6.51 -27.24 8.25
CA VAL A 62 5.75 -26.27 9.07
C VAL A 62 4.38 -26.85 9.43
N ARG A 63 4.13 -27.07 10.73
CA ARG A 63 2.79 -27.34 11.26
C ARG A 63 2.17 -26.00 11.71
N PRO A 64 1.06 -25.54 11.11
CA PRO A 64 0.46 -24.27 11.53
C PRO A 64 -0.31 -24.48 12.83
N SER A 65 0.31 -24.21 13.99
CA SER A 65 -0.37 -24.30 15.30
C SER A 65 -0.53 -22.96 16.04
N SER A 66 -0.41 -21.83 15.37
CA SER A 66 -0.80 -20.56 15.98
C SER A 66 -1.20 -19.57 14.92
N VAL A 67 -2.52 -19.43 14.75
CA VAL A 67 -3.17 -18.24 14.20
C VAL A 67 -2.48 -17.01 14.82
N ALA A 68 -1.56 -16.40 14.07
CA ALA A 68 -0.91 -15.15 14.44
C ALA A 68 -1.97 -14.06 14.30
N SER A 69 -2.64 -13.89 15.44
CA SER A 69 -3.68 -12.93 15.69
C SER A 69 -3.24 -11.54 15.27
N ARG A 70 -4.11 -10.90 14.47
CA ARG A 70 -4.32 -9.46 14.33
C ARG A 70 -3.40 -8.75 13.34
N CYS A 71 -3.92 -8.60 12.12
CA CYS A 71 -3.68 -7.42 11.29
C CYS A 71 -4.12 -6.19 12.14
N ARG A 72 -3.18 -5.53 12.80
CA ARG A 72 -3.46 -4.29 13.57
C ARG A 72 -3.23 -3.13 12.61
N VAL A 73 -4.29 -2.42 12.24
CA VAL A 73 -4.18 -1.11 11.61
C VAL A 73 -3.54 -0.17 12.62
N ALA A 74 -2.29 0.21 12.37
CA ALA A 74 -1.62 1.26 13.12
C ALA A 74 -2.08 2.61 12.56
N GLY A 75 -3.21 3.10 13.07
CA GLY A 75 -3.52 4.52 13.01
C GLY A 75 -2.89 5.21 14.22
N THR A 76 -1.95 6.13 13.98
CA THR A 76 -1.96 7.52 14.48
C THR A 76 -0.70 8.27 14.04
N ASN A 77 -0.92 9.36 13.30
CA ASN A 77 -0.16 10.63 13.28
C ASN A 77 1.23 10.69 12.59
N GLY A 78 1.32 11.55 11.58
CA GLY A 78 2.59 12.10 11.11
C GLY A 78 2.57 12.71 9.71
N TYR A 79 1.61 13.59 9.38
CA TYR A 79 1.72 14.42 8.16
C TYR A 79 2.39 15.75 8.54
N PRO A 80 3.64 16.05 8.12
CA PRO A 80 4.17 17.40 8.22
C PRO A 80 3.53 18.29 7.14
N PRO A 81 3.18 19.56 7.45
CA PRO A 81 2.65 20.48 6.45
C PRO A 81 3.70 20.77 5.37
N THR A 82 3.21 20.75 4.14
CA THR A 82 3.90 21.04 2.89
C THR A 82 4.69 22.35 2.93
N ARG A 83 5.91 22.33 2.40
CA ARG A 83 6.46 23.44 1.61
C ARG A 83 7.13 22.89 0.36
#